data_AF-A0A918DP97-F1
#
_entry.id   AF-A0A918DP97-F1
#
_cell.length_a   1.000
_cell.length_b   1.000
_cell.length_c   1.000
_cell.angle_alpha   90.00
_cell.angle_beta   90.00
_cell.angle_gamma   90.00
#
_symmetry.space_group_name_H-M   'P 1'
#
loop_
_entity.id
_entity.type
_entity.pdbx_description
1 polymer ?
#
loop_
_entity_poly.entity_id
_entity_poly.type
_entity_poly.pdbx_seq_one_letter_code
_entity_poly.pdbx_strand_id
1 'polypeptide(L)'
;MKPGSDTRQKVFVAADQLLEQGVRPTQQNVRELIGSGSLTTINKALGDWWKTLGERISRRNDHPELPEPVLSAAGKLWDQALAYAEQRFGQRLAEVERQHLGQLEQLKHEDRARGDDVRQLQEQNARLLERSEQLAAQLDESQLERLRLEERLIRLTAEYEEAGRRLKQQERLQAGQGSARDAEELLDARVRLRIQEEEVRRLQTSNDRLADDNAQLRQQLQEQERASTARIHQLELELARLEIRREALAP
;
A
#
# COMPACT_ATOMS: atom_id res chain seq x y z
N MET A 1 43.85 -18.23 112.59
CA MET A 1 42.69 -17.86 111.75
C MET A 1 41.67 -18.98 111.79
N LYS A 2 40.40 -18.71 112.15
CA LYS A 2 39.38 -19.76 112.31
C LYS A 2 38.82 -20.17 110.92
N PRO A 3 38.99 -21.41 110.46
CA PRO A 3 38.62 -21.84 109.10
C PRO A 3 37.11 -21.96 108.83
N GLY A 4 36.24 -21.64 109.80
CA GLY A 4 34.78 -21.82 109.67
C GLY A 4 34.00 -20.67 109.01
N SER A 5 34.58 -19.47 108.92
CA SER A 5 33.84 -18.29 108.40
C SER A 5 33.83 -18.20 106.87
N ASP A 6 34.93 -18.57 106.22
CA ASP A 6 35.08 -18.55 104.76
C ASP A 6 34.22 -19.64 104.09
N THR A 7 34.14 -20.84 104.68
CA THR A 7 33.29 -21.92 104.18
C THR A 7 31.80 -21.57 104.22
N ARG A 8 31.32 -20.87 105.26
CA ARG A 8 29.92 -20.44 105.35
C ARG A 8 29.54 -19.48 104.23
N GLN A 9 30.40 -18.50 103.95
CA GLN A 9 30.13 -17.50 102.90
C GLN A 9 30.14 -18.16 101.51
N LYS A 10 31.07 -19.09 101.27
CA LYS A 10 31.09 -19.90 100.05
C LYS A 10 29.80 -20.71 99.87
N VAL A 11 29.26 -21.29 100.95
CA VAL A 11 27.98 -22.01 100.94
C VAL A 11 26.80 -21.11 100.57
N PHE A 12 26.76 -19.88 101.07
CA PHE A 12 25.70 -18.92 100.74
C PHE A 12 25.74 -18.53 99.26
N VAL A 13 26.93 -18.20 98.74
CA VAL A 13 27.10 -17.85 97.32
C VAL A 13 26.75 -19.02 96.40
N ALA A 14 27.20 -20.23 96.73
CA ALA A 14 26.85 -21.43 95.96
C ALA A 14 25.36 -21.76 96.01
N ALA A 15 24.71 -21.56 97.16
CA ALA A 15 23.27 -21.77 97.29
C ALA A 15 22.45 -20.74 96.51
N ASP A 16 22.85 -19.47 96.52
CA ASP A 16 22.23 -18.42 95.70
C ASP A 16 22.40 -18.73 94.19
N GLN A 17 23.59 -19.14 93.74
CA GLN A 17 23.84 -19.52 92.34
C GLN A 17 23.00 -20.72 91.89
N LEU A 18 22.88 -21.75 92.74
CA LEU A 18 22.03 -22.92 92.45
C LEU A 18 20.55 -22.51 92.37
N LEU A 19 20.11 -21.61 93.25
CA LEU A 19 18.73 -21.12 93.25
C LEU A 19 18.42 -20.28 92.00
N GLU A 20 19.35 -19.44 91.54
CA GLU A 20 19.22 -18.70 90.26
C GLU A 20 19.10 -19.62 89.05
N GLN A 21 19.74 -20.79 89.11
CA GLN A 21 19.66 -21.83 88.08
C GLN A 21 18.41 -22.71 88.20
N GLY A 22 17.53 -22.46 89.18
CA GLY A 22 16.32 -23.25 89.43
C GLY A 22 16.58 -24.63 90.07
N VAL A 23 17.81 -24.88 90.52
CA VAL A 23 18.20 -26.15 91.16
C VAL A 23 18.15 -25.99 92.68
N ARG A 24 17.49 -26.92 93.38
CA ARG A 24 17.41 -26.88 94.84
C ARG A 24 18.81 -27.02 95.46
N PRO A 25 19.27 -26.06 96.29
CA PRO A 25 20.56 -26.16 96.97
C PRO A 25 20.53 -27.32 97.98
N THR A 26 21.19 -28.43 97.65
CA THR A 26 21.41 -29.57 98.54
C THR A 26 22.87 -29.59 99.00
N GLN A 27 23.16 -30.29 100.11
CA GLN A 27 24.52 -30.38 100.64
C GLN A 27 25.51 -30.99 99.64
N GLN A 28 25.02 -31.89 98.79
CA GLN A 28 25.83 -32.54 97.75
C GLN A 28 26.18 -31.56 96.63
N ASN A 29 25.17 -30.88 96.05
CA ASN A 29 25.39 -29.94 94.94
C ASN A 29 26.22 -28.73 95.37
N VAL A 30 26.04 -28.26 96.62
CA VAL A 30 26.83 -27.16 97.18
C VAL A 30 28.28 -27.60 97.44
N ARG A 31 28.51 -28.85 97.87
CA ARG A 31 29.85 -29.40 98.03
C ARG A 31 30.57 -29.56 96.70
N GLU A 32 29.86 -30.01 95.66
CA GLU A 32 30.39 -30.11 94.31
C GLU A 32 30.83 -28.75 93.76
N LEU A 33 30.06 -27.69 94.06
CA LEU A 33 30.37 -26.33 93.61
C LEU A 33 31.57 -25.68 94.33
N ILE A 34 31.72 -25.93 95.65
CA ILE A 34 32.76 -25.29 96.49
C ILE A 34 34.03 -26.15 96.59
N GLY A 35 33.93 -27.46 96.32
CA GLY A 35 35.04 -28.42 96.31
C GLY A 35 35.71 -28.65 97.68
N SER A 36 35.22 -28.04 98.76
CA SER A 36 35.85 -28.07 100.09
C SER A 36 34.83 -27.90 101.23
N GLY A 37 35.19 -28.40 102.42
CA GLY A 37 34.34 -28.37 103.62
C GLY A 37 33.70 -29.72 103.95
N SER A 38 33.50 -29.98 105.24
CA SER A 38 32.77 -31.16 105.72
C SER A 38 31.27 -31.00 105.45
N LEU A 39 30.61 -32.09 105.06
CA LEU A 39 29.15 -32.14 104.82
C LEU A 39 28.34 -31.63 106.02
N THR A 40 28.83 -31.84 107.25
CA THR A 40 28.15 -31.35 108.46
C THR A 40 28.22 -29.83 108.60
N THR A 41 29.32 -29.20 108.18
CA THR A 41 29.47 -27.74 108.18
C THR A 41 28.65 -27.09 107.06
N ILE A 42 28.61 -27.71 105.89
CA ILE A 42 27.78 -27.28 104.76
C ILE A 42 26.30 -27.37 105.11
N ASN A 43 25.85 -28.47 105.73
CA ASN A 43 24.47 -28.64 106.20
C ASN A 43 24.05 -27.49 107.14
N LYS A 44 24.87 -27.19 108.15
CA LYS A 44 24.59 -26.12 109.11
C LYS A 44 24.51 -24.74 108.42
N ALA A 45 25.44 -24.43 107.51
CA ALA A 45 25.44 -23.17 106.77
C ALA A 45 24.25 -23.06 105.79
N LEU A 46 23.87 -24.16 105.14
CA LEU A 46 22.72 -24.23 104.25
C LEU A 46 21.40 -24.04 105.01
N GLY A 47 21.29 -24.60 106.22
CA GLY A 47 20.14 -24.36 107.10
C GLY A 47 19.99 -22.90 107.51
N ASP A 48 21.11 -22.22 107.82
CA ASP A 48 21.11 -20.78 108.09
C ASP A 48 20.71 -19.97 106.83
N TRP A 49 21.20 -20.37 105.65
CA TRP A 49 20.84 -19.73 104.37
C TRP A 49 19.34 -19.84 104.09
N TRP A 50 18.73 -21.02 104.25
CA TRP A 50 17.29 -21.22 104.06
C TRP A 50 16.43 -20.33 104.98
N LYS A 51 16.85 -20.14 106.23
CA LYS A 51 16.18 -19.21 107.15
C LYS A 51 16.24 -17.77 106.66
N THR A 52 17.43 -17.30 106.28
CA THR A 52 17.60 -15.94 105.73
C THR A 52 16.88 -15.74 104.39
N LEU A 53 16.77 -16.79 103.56
CA LEU A 53 16.01 -16.72 102.31
C LEU A 53 14.51 -16.53 102.58
N GLY A 54 13.96 -17.26 103.55
CA GLY A 54 12.56 -17.09 103.97
C GLY A 54 12.26 -15.65 104.40
N GLU A 55 13.13 -15.05 105.23
CA GLU A 55 13.00 -13.64 105.64
C GLU A 55 13.13 -12.66 104.48
N ARG A 56 14.08 -12.88 103.55
CA ARG A 56 14.28 -12.04 102.36
C ARG A 56 13.07 -12.06 101.43
N ILE A 57 12.48 -13.23 101.19
CA ILE A 57 11.29 -13.39 100.35
C ILE A 57 10.08 -12.73 101.02
N SER A 58 9.89 -12.95 102.32
CA SER A 58 8.77 -12.36 103.06
C SER A 58 8.83 -10.83 103.04
N ARG A 59 10.00 -10.24 103.29
CA ARG A 59 10.20 -8.77 103.21
C ARG A 59 10.03 -8.19 101.82
N ARG A 60 10.30 -8.96 100.75
CA ARG A 60 10.08 -8.51 99.36
C ARG A 60 8.60 -8.47 99.01
N ASN A 61 7.80 -9.35 99.59
CA ASN A 61 6.35 -9.39 99.41
C ASN A 61 5.59 -8.41 100.32
N ASP A 62 6.22 -7.88 101.36
CA ASP A 62 5.70 -6.76 102.14
C ASP A 62 5.86 -5.45 101.32
N HIS A 63 5.04 -5.31 100.28
CA HIS A 63 4.88 -4.03 99.59
C HIS A 63 3.98 -3.13 100.45
N PRO A 64 4.48 -2.03 101.05
CA PRO A 64 3.59 -1.02 101.63
C PRO A 64 2.73 -0.46 100.51
N GLU A 65 1.43 -0.34 100.76
CA GLU A 65 0.47 0.24 99.81
C GLU A 65 1.03 1.55 99.24
N LEU A 66 1.04 1.64 97.90
CA LEU A 66 1.52 2.84 97.21
C LEU A 66 0.73 4.07 97.71
N PRO A 67 1.40 5.18 98.06
CA PRO A 67 0.70 6.36 98.54
C PRO A 67 -0.31 6.89 97.52
N GLU A 68 -1.51 7.25 97.98
CA GLU A 68 -2.61 7.78 97.16
C GLU A 68 -2.20 8.92 96.19
N PRO A 69 -1.31 9.87 96.56
CA PRO A 69 -0.85 10.90 95.63
C PRO A 69 -0.13 10.36 94.39
N VAL A 70 0.59 9.24 94.52
CA VAL A 70 1.31 8.60 93.41
C VAL A 70 0.33 7.92 92.46
N LEU A 71 -0.67 7.21 93.00
CA LEU A 71 -1.72 6.58 92.20
C LEU A 71 -2.55 7.62 91.44
N SER A 72 -2.94 8.71 92.10
CA SER A 72 -3.68 9.82 91.47
C SER A 72 -2.87 10.49 90.35
N ALA A 73 -1.57 10.73 90.57
CA ALA A 73 -0.70 11.30 89.53
C ALA A 73 -0.53 10.37 88.33
N ALA A 74 -0.35 9.07 88.56
CA ALA A 74 -0.26 8.07 87.51
C ALA A 74 -1.56 7.95 86.70
N GLY A 75 -2.73 7.96 87.37
CA GLY A 75 -4.04 7.97 86.70
C GLY A 75 -4.24 9.20 85.82
N LYS A 76 -3.92 10.40 86.33
CA LYS A 76 -4.00 11.63 85.53
C LYS A 76 -3.08 11.61 84.31
N LEU A 77 -1.87 11.10 84.46
CA LEU A 77 -0.93 10.97 83.35
C LEU A 77 -1.45 9.97 82.31
N TRP A 78 -2.05 8.86 82.75
CA TRP A 78 -2.67 7.87 81.88
C TRP A 78 -3.85 8.46 81.09
N ASP A 79 -4.75 9.19 81.76
CA ASP A 79 -5.90 9.84 81.11
C ASP A 79 -5.44 10.88 80.08
N GLN A 80 -4.41 11.67 80.39
CA GLN A 80 -3.81 12.61 79.45
C GLN A 80 -3.17 11.91 78.25
N ALA A 81 -2.45 10.81 78.48
CA ALA A 81 -1.86 10.01 77.42
C ALA A 81 -2.94 9.41 76.51
N LEU A 82 -4.05 8.93 77.09
CA LEU A 82 -5.18 8.39 76.34
C LEU A 82 -5.87 9.47 75.51
N ALA A 83 -6.17 10.63 76.10
CA ALA A 83 -6.77 11.76 75.38
C ALA A 83 -5.90 12.23 74.21
N TYR A 84 -4.57 12.30 74.42
CA TYR A 84 -3.63 12.64 73.35
C TYR A 84 -3.60 11.56 72.25
N ALA A 85 -3.63 10.29 72.62
CA ALA A 85 -3.69 9.19 71.67
C ALA A 85 -4.98 9.25 70.84
N GLU A 86 -6.15 9.41 71.46
CA GLU A 86 -7.44 9.53 70.79
C GLU A 86 -7.48 10.71 69.82
N GLN A 87 -6.99 11.88 70.25
CA GLN A 87 -6.89 13.05 69.38
C GLN A 87 -6.00 12.78 68.17
N ARG A 88 -4.82 12.17 68.38
CA ARG A 88 -3.89 11.82 67.31
C ARG A 88 -4.47 10.78 66.36
N PHE A 89 -5.18 9.78 66.88
CA PHE A 89 -5.86 8.77 66.06
C PHE A 89 -6.99 9.39 65.24
N GLY A 90 -7.82 10.27 65.82
CA GLY A 90 -8.87 10.98 65.11
C GLY A 90 -8.33 11.86 63.99
N GLN A 91 -7.24 12.60 64.24
CA GLN A 91 -6.56 13.39 63.21
C GLN A 91 -6.02 12.50 62.08
N ARG A 92 -5.40 11.37 62.43
CA ARG A 92 -4.86 10.43 61.43
C ARG A 92 -5.96 9.80 60.59
N LEU A 93 -7.09 9.43 61.21
CA LEU A 93 -8.24 8.88 60.50
C LEU A 93 -8.80 9.90 59.51
N ALA A 94 -9.01 11.15 59.94
CA ALA A 94 -9.48 12.23 59.08
C ALA A 94 -8.48 12.59 57.95
N GLU A 95 -7.18 12.39 58.15
CA GLU A 95 -6.18 12.53 57.09
C GLU A 95 -6.27 11.39 56.07
N VAL A 96 -6.38 10.14 56.54
CA VAL A 96 -6.51 8.95 55.67
C VAL A 96 -7.81 9.00 54.87
N GLU A 97 -8.93 9.40 55.49
CA GLU A 97 -10.21 9.57 54.78
C GLU A 97 -10.11 10.63 53.68
N ARG A 98 -9.47 11.77 53.97
CA ARG A 98 -9.24 12.81 52.95
C ARG A 98 -8.36 12.33 51.81
N GLN A 99 -7.29 11.59 52.12
CA GLN A 99 -6.41 10.99 51.10
C GLN A 99 -7.18 9.97 50.24
N HIS A 100 -7.98 9.11 50.86
CA HIS A 100 -8.78 8.11 50.16
C HIS A 100 -9.84 8.74 49.26
N LEU A 101 -10.55 9.78 49.74
CA LEU A 101 -11.49 10.53 48.90
C LEU A 101 -10.79 11.21 47.72
N GLY A 102 -9.63 11.84 47.96
CA GLY A 102 -8.82 12.43 46.89
C GLY A 102 -8.36 11.41 45.85
N GLN A 103 -7.94 10.21 46.28
CA GLN A 103 -7.59 9.12 45.37
C GLN A 103 -8.79 8.63 44.56
N LEU A 104 -9.96 8.49 45.18
CA LEU A 104 -11.19 8.10 44.46
C LEU A 104 -11.61 9.14 43.42
N GLU A 105 -11.47 10.43 43.73
CA GLU A 105 -11.73 11.51 42.77
C GLU A 105 -10.73 11.47 41.61
N GLN A 106 -9.44 11.31 41.89
CA GLN A 106 -8.41 11.15 40.86
C GLN A 106 -8.70 9.95 39.95
N LEU A 107 -9.00 8.79 40.52
CA LEU A 107 -9.35 7.59 39.75
C LEU A 107 -10.59 7.81 38.88
N LYS A 108 -11.62 8.50 39.38
CA LYS A 108 -12.81 8.84 38.58
C LYS A 108 -12.47 9.80 37.44
N HIS A 109 -11.58 10.76 37.67
CA HIS A 109 -11.13 11.68 36.62
C HIS A 109 -10.31 10.95 35.56
N GLU A 110 -9.38 10.07 35.95
CA GLU A 110 -8.60 9.24 35.04
C GLU A 110 -9.47 8.27 34.24
N ASP A 111 -10.46 7.63 34.86
CA ASP A 111 -11.39 6.72 34.18
C ASP A 111 -12.24 7.45 33.15
N ARG A 112 -12.73 8.65 33.47
CA ARG A 112 -13.44 9.51 32.50
C ARG A 112 -12.54 9.91 31.34
N ALA A 113 -11.32 10.37 31.61
CA ALA A 113 -10.37 10.75 30.57
C ALA A 113 -10.03 9.57 29.65
N ARG A 114 -9.78 8.39 30.21
CA ARG A 114 -9.58 7.15 29.45
C ARG A 114 -10.81 6.78 28.62
N GLY A 115 -12.01 6.94 29.18
CA GLY A 115 -13.27 6.70 28.47
C GLY A 115 -13.45 7.63 27.26
N ASP A 116 -13.10 8.90 27.41
CA ASP A 116 -13.14 9.88 26.32
C ASP A 116 -12.07 9.59 25.25
N ASP A 117 -10.85 9.22 25.64
CA ASP A 117 -9.79 8.80 24.72
C ASP A 117 -10.20 7.56 23.91
N VAL A 118 -10.81 6.56 24.56
CA VAL A 118 -11.32 5.36 23.89
C VAL A 118 -12.41 5.71 22.89
N ARG A 119 -13.35 6.59 23.25
CA ARG A 119 -14.40 7.05 22.33
C ARG A 119 -13.80 7.79 21.13
N GLN A 120 -12.85 8.69 21.36
CA GLN A 120 -12.18 9.40 20.29
C GLN A 120 -11.44 8.44 19.35
N LEU A 121 -10.73 7.44 19.88
CA LEU A 121 -10.06 6.42 19.08
C LEU A 121 -11.07 5.56 18.29
N GLN A 122 -12.23 5.22 18.87
CA GLN A 122 -13.29 4.51 18.16
C GLN A 122 -13.86 5.33 17.00
N GLU A 123 -14.13 6.63 17.22
CA GLU A 123 -14.59 7.53 16.16
C GLU A 123 -13.56 7.69 15.04
N GLN A 124 -12.28 7.83 15.40
CA GLN A 124 -11.19 7.91 14.42
C GLN A 124 -11.08 6.62 13.60
N ASN A 125 -11.16 5.44 14.25
CA ASN A 125 -11.16 4.16 13.55
C ASN A 125 -12.37 4.02 12.61
N ALA A 126 -13.57 4.41 13.06
CA ALA A 126 -14.77 4.38 12.22
C ALA A 126 -14.61 5.27 10.98
N ARG A 127 -14.07 6.48 11.13
CA ARG A 127 -13.79 7.38 10.00
C ARG A 127 -12.73 6.82 9.05
N LEU A 128 -11.68 6.17 9.58
CA LEU A 128 -10.65 5.54 8.76
C LEU A 128 -11.19 4.35 7.98
N LEU A 129 -12.05 3.53 8.59
CA LEU A 129 -12.72 2.42 7.92
C LEU A 129 -13.64 2.93 6.80
N GLU A 130 -14.48 3.92 7.08
CA GLU A 130 -15.36 4.54 6.07
C GLU A 130 -14.54 5.09 4.89
N ARG A 131 -13.45 5.81 5.17
CA ARG A 131 -12.56 6.33 4.12
C ARG A 131 -11.88 5.21 3.34
N SER A 132 -11.50 4.12 4.00
CA SER A 132 -10.91 2.95 3.33
C SER A 132 -11.93 2.28 2.39
N GLU A 133 -13.18 2.14 2.82
CA GLU A 133 -14.27 1.60 1.99
C GLU A 133 -14.57 2.50 0.79
N GLN A 134 -14.62 3.83 0.99
CA GLN A 134 -14.79 4.80 -0.08
C GLN A 134 -13.66 4.73 -1.11
N LEU A 135 -12.40 4.65 -0.65
CA LEU A 135 -11.25 4.53 -1.53
C LEU A 135 -11.24 3.20 -2.29
N ALA A 136 -11.65 2.10 -1.64
CA ALA A 136 -11.79 0.80 -2.29
C ALA A 136 -12.86 0.85 -3.39
N ALA A 137 -14.03 1.45 -3.11
CA ALA A 137 -15.09 1.62 -4.09
C ALA A 137 -14.65 2.50 -5.29
N GLN A 138 -13.94 3.60 -5.03
CA GLN A 138 -13.37 4.46 -6.08
C GLN A 138 -12.34 3.73 -6.93
N LEU A 139 -11.51 2.88 -6.31
CA LEU A 139 -10.53 2.06 -7.02
C LEU A 139 -11.24 1.06 -7.95
N ASP A 140 -12.26 0.36 -7.45
CA ASP A 140 -13.05 -0.60 -8.24
C ASP A 140 -13.78 0.09 -9.40
N GLU A 141 -14.37 1.26 -9.16
CA GLU A 141 -15.01 2.07 -10.21
C GLU A 141 -14.00 2.48 -11.29
N SER A 142 -12.85 3.02 -10.89
CA SER A 142 -11.78 3.39 -11.82
C SER A 142 -11.24 2.19 -12.61
N GLN A 143 -11.12 1.02 -11.98
CA GLN A 143 -10.72 -0.22 -12.66
C GLN A 143 -11.75 -0.65 -13.70
N LEU A 144 -13.04 -0.60 -13.38
CA LEU A 144 -14.11 -0.91 -14.33
C LEU A 144 -14.13 0.08 -15.50
N GLU A 145 -13.95 1.37 -15.24
CA GLU A 145 -13.81 2.37 -16.30
C GLU A 145 -12.60 2.10 -17.18
N ARG A 146 -11.44 1.74 -16.58
CA ARG A 146 -10.24 1.38 -17.34
C ARG A 146 -10.49 0.20 -18.26
N LEU A 147 -11.12 -0.87 -17.76
CA LEU A 147 -11.48 -2.05 -18.56
C LEU A 147 -12.43 -1.69 -19.71
N ARG A 148 -13.44 -0.83 -19.46
CA ARG A 148 -14.36 -0.36 -20.51
C ARG A 148 -13.64 0.45 -21.59
N LEU A 149 -12.70 1.30 -21.20
CA LEU A 149 -11.89 2.09 -22.13
C LEU A 149 -10.94 1.19 -22.94
N GLU A 150 -10.33 0.20 -22.30
CA GLU A 150 -9.50 -0.82 -22.95
C GLU A 150 -10.30 -1.61 -24.00
N GLU A 151 -11.51 -2.10 -23.65
CA GLU A 151 -12.40 -2.77 -24.60
C GLU A 151 -12.78 -1.86 -25.78
N ARG A 152 -13.07 -0.59 -25.52
CA ARG A 152 -13.40 0.39 -26.56
C ARG A 152 -12.21 0.65 -27.48
N LEU A 153 -11.00 0.76 -26.94
CA LEU A 153 -9.78 0.89 -27.73
C LEU A 153 -9.54 -0.34 -28.61
N ILE A 154 -9.74 -1.55 -28.08
CA ILE A 154 -9.63 -2.80 -28.86
C ILE A 154 -10.64 -2.82 -30.02
N ARG A 155 -11.90 -2.43 -29.77
CA ARG A 155 -12.91 -2.36 -30.84
C ARG A 155 -12.54 -1.31 -31.90
N LEU A 156 -12.15 -0.12 -31.47
CA LEU A 156 -11.82 0.96 -32.40
C LEU A 156 -10.56 0.65 -33.23
N THR A 157 -9.57 -0.01 -32.63
CA THR A 157 -8.38 -0.46 -33.35
C THR A 157 -8.73 -1.55 -34.37
N ALA A 158 -9.60 -2.51 -34.04
CA ALA A 158 -10.10 -3.48 -35.00
C ALA A 158 -10.88 -2.82 -36.15
N GLU A 159 -11.77 -1.88 -35.87
CA GLU A 159 -12.50 -1.10 -36.87
C GLU A 159 -11.55 -0.30 -37.78
N TYR A 160 -10.52 0.32 -37.20
CA TYR A 160 -9.51 1.06 -37.95
C TYR A 160 -8.70 0.13 -38.87
N GLU A 161 -8.28 -1.04 -38.39
CA GLU A 161 -7.62 -2.04 -39.21
C GLU A 161 -8.50 -2.55 -40.34
N GLU A 162 -9.79 -2.82 -40.08
CA GLU A 162 -10.75 -3.22 -41.10
C GLU A 162 -10.95 -2.14 -42.16
N ALA A 163 -11.13 -0.89 -41.74
CA ALA A 163 -11.24 0.25 -42.65
C ALA A 163 -9.98 0.37 -43.52
N GLY A 164 -8.78 0.26 -42.92
CA GLY A 164 -7.51 0.26 -43.63
C GLY A 164 -7.39 -0.88 -44.64
N ARG A 165 -7.84 -2.10 -44.29
CA ARG A 165 -7.89 -3.24 -45.22
C ARG A 165 -8.85 -2.98 -46.38
N ARG A 166 -10.04 -2.43 -46.12
CA ARG A 166 -11.04 -2.09 -47.15
C ARG A 166 -10.51 -1.03 -48.12
N LEU A 167 -9.85 0.02 -47.60
CA LEU A 167 -9.24 1.07 -48.41
C LEU A 167 -8.17 0.49 -49.33
N LYS A 168 -7.26 -0.34 -48.79
CA LYS A 168 -6.23 -1.01 -49.58
C LYS A 168 -6.80 -1.96 -50.63
N GLN A 169 -7.93 -2.62 -50.35
CA GLN A 169 -8.62 -3.47 -51.34
C GLN A 169 -9.26 -2.62 -52.45
N GLN A 170 -9.90 -1.50 -52.11
CA GLN A 170 -10.46 -0.58 -53.09
C GLN A 170 -9.38 0.02 -53.98
N GLU A 171 -8.26 0.46 -53.42
CA GLU A 171 -7.11 0.97 -54.18
C GLU A 171 -6.59 -0.07 -55.18
N ARG A 172 -6.48 -1.35 -54.76
CA ARG A 172 -6.06 -2.44 -55.67
C ARG A 172 -7.07 -2.70 -56.78
N LEU A 173 -8.37 -2.67 -56.48
CA LEU A 173 -9.43 -2.85 -57.48
C LEU A 173 -9.47 -1.67 -58.46
N GLN A 174 -9.34 -0.44 -57.98
CA GLN A 174 -9.27 0.75 -58.82
C GLN A 174 -8.02 0.75 -59.70
N ALA A 175 -6.85 0.39 -59.15
CA ALA A 175 -5.62 0.25 -59.94
C ALA A 175 -5.74 -0.84 -61.02
N GLY A 176 -6.36 -1.99 -60.69
CA GLY A 176 -6.63 -3.06 -61.65
C GLY A 176 -7.63 -2.66 -62.74
N GLN A 177 -8.73 -1.97 -62.36
CA GLN A 177 -9.72 -1.46 -63.30
C GLN A 177 -9.18 -0.34 -64.18
N GLY A 178 -8.37 0.57 -63.63
CA GLY A 178 -7.66 1.60 -64.39
C GLY A 178 -6.75 0.97 -65.43
N SER A 179 -5.88 0.05 -65.01
CA SER A 179 -4.98 -0.65 -65.95
C SER A 179 -5.74 -1.47 -67.00
N ALA A 180 -6.89 -2.07 -66.67
CA ALA A 180 -7.71 -2.81 -67.62
C ALA A 180 -8.40 -1.87 -68.62
N ARG A 181 -8.97 -0.74 -68.15
CA ARG A 181 -9.54 0.29 -69.01
C ARG A 181 -8.49 0.92 -69.92
N ASP A 182 -7.34 1.28 -69.39
CA ASP A 182 -6.23 1.84 -70.17
C ASP A 182 -5.77 0.85 -71.25
N ALA A 183 -5.68 -0.45 -70.91
CA ALA A 183 -5.35 -1.50 -71.88
C ALA A 183 -6.43 -1.67 -72.96
N GLU A 184 -7.71 -1.59 -72.59
CA GLU A 184 -8.84 -1.68 -73.51
C GLU A 184 -8.90 -0.46 -74.44
N GLU A 185 -8.70 0.76 -73.92
CA GLU A 185 -8.61 2.00 -74.70
C GLU A 185 -7.42 1.96 -75.67
N LEU A 186 -6.26 1.46 -75.23
CA LEU A 186 -5.10 1.27 -76.11
C LEU A 186 -5.35 0.25 -77.22
N LEU A 187 -6.05 -0.85 -76.91
CA LEU A 187 -6.44 -1.85 -77.91
C LEU A 187 -7.42 -1.26 -78.93
N ASP A 188 -8.45 -0.55 -78.49
CA ASP A 188 -9.43 0.10 -79.37
C ASP A 188 -8.76 1.16 -80.25
N ALA A 189 -7.88 2.00 -79.66
CA ALA A 189 -7.10 2.97 -80.42
C ALA A 189 -6.21 2.30 -81.49
N ARG A 190 -5.59 1.16 -81.17
CA ARG A 190 -4.75 0.41 -82.11
C ARG A 190 -5.56 -0.23 -83.24
N VAL A 191 -6.75 -0.74 -82.95
CA VAL A 191 -7.68 -1.27 -83.97
C VAL A 191 -8.15 -0.15 -84.89
N ARG A 192 -8.56 1.00 -84.33
CA ARG A 192 -8.95 2.18 -85.12
C ARG A 192 -7.82 2.66 -86.03
N LEU A 193 -6.60 2.74 -85.50
CA LEU A 193 -5.43 3.12 -86.28
C LEU A 193 -5.21 2.16 -87.45
N ARG A 194 -5.31 0.84 -87.21
CA ARG A 194 -5.16 -0.16 -88.27
C ARG A 194 -6.24 -0.06 -89.36
N ILE A 195 -7.50 0.20 -88.97
CA ILE A 195 -8.58 0.42 -89.93
C ILE A 195 -8.28 1.67 -90.76
N GLN A 196 -7.88 2.77 -90.12
CA GLN A 196 -7.49 4.00 -90.81
C GLN A 196 -6.31 3.78 -91.77
N GLU A 197 -5.29 3.03 -91.35
CA GLU A 197 -4.16 2.67 -92.22
C GLU A 197 -4.61 1.86 -93.44
N GLU A 198 -5.54 0.90 -93.26
CA GLU A 198 -6.12 0.14 -94.37
C GLU A 198 -6.97 1.03 -95.29
N GLU A 199 -7.76 1.95 -94.75
CA GLU A 199 -8.53 2.91 -95.54
C GLU A 199 -7.62 3.86 -96.32
N VAL A 200 -6.56 4.40 -95.70
CA VAL A 200 -5.57 5.23 -96.38
C VAL A 200 -4.91 4.46 -97.51
N ARG A 201 -4.53 3.19 -97.29
CA ARG A 201 -3.97 2.34 -98.37
C ARG A 201 -4.96 2.13 -99.50
N ARG A 202 -6.24 1.85 -99.19
CA ARG A 202 -7.29 1.71 -100.21
C ARG A 202 -7.47 3.01 -101.01
N LEU A 203 -7.57 4.14 -100.33
CA LEU A 203 -7.67 5.45 -100.96
C LEU A 203 -6.44 5.76 -101.82
N GLN A 204 -5.24 5.47 -101.34
CA GLN A 204 -3.99 5.59 -102.12
C GLN A 204 -4.05 4.76 -103.39
N THR A 205 -4.37 3.45 -103.30
CA THR A 205 -4.49 2.60 -104.49
C THR A 205 -5.59 3.07 -105.45
N SER A 206 -6.69 3.64 -104.94
CA SER A 206 -7.72 4.25 -105.78
C SER A 206 -7.23 5.53 -106.45
N ASN A 207 -6.45 6.35 -105.75
CA ASN A 207 -5.88 7.58 -106.29
C ASN A 207 -4.84 7.28 -107.36
N ASP A 208 -3.97 6.29 -107.14
CA ASP A 208 -2.99 5.83 -108.13
C ASP A 208 -3.69 5.36 -109.41
N ARG A 209 -4.76 4.55 -109.28
CA ARG A 209 -5.59 4.15 -110.43
C ARG A 209 -6.21 5.34 -111.15
N LEU A 210 -6.80 6.29 -110.43
CA LEU A 210 -7.37 7.49 -111.03
C LEU A 210 -6.30 8.38 -111.68
N ALA A 211 -5.09 8.40 -111.15
CA ALA A 211 -3.95 9.12 -111.72
C ALA A 211 -3.48 8.44 -113.02
N ASP A 212 -3.38 7.11 -113.03
CA ASP A 212 -3.09 6.31 -114.23
C ASP A 212 -4.17 6.50 -115.30
N ASP A 213 -5.45 6.44 -114.93
CA ASP A 213 -6.59 6.68 -115.83
C ASP A 213 -6.56 8.12 -116.38
N ASN A 214 -6.26 9.12 -115.54
CA ASN A 214 -6.09 10.51 -115.99
C ASN A 214 -4.91 10.65 -116.96
N ALA A 215 -3.78 9.98 -116.72
CA ALA A 215 -2.64 9.98 -117.61
C ALA A 215 -3.00 9.34 -118.97
N GLN A 216 -3.73 8.22 -118.96
CA GLN A 216 -4.22 7.57 -120.18
C GLN A 216 -5.20 8.45 -120.94
N LEU A 217 -6.17 9.07 -120.26
CA LEU A 217 -7.13 9.98 -120.89
C LEU A 217 -6.45 11.22 -121.47
N ARG A 218 -5.45 11.79 -120.78
CA ARG A 218 -4.63 12.89 -121.31
C ARG A 218 -3.86 12.46 -122.55
N GLN A 219 -3.30 11.25 -122.56
CA GLN A 219 -2.62 10.70 -123.73
C GLN A 219 -3.60 10.49 -124.90
N GLN A 220 -4.79 9.94 -124.64
CA GLN A 220 -5.84 9.77 -125.65
C GLN A 220 -6.34 11.10 -126.21
N LEU A 221 -6.52 12.12 -125.36
CA LEU A 221 -6.85 13.49 -125.78
C LEU A 221 -5.75 14.06 -126.67
N GLN A 222 -4.49 13.90 -126.30
CA GLN A 222 -3.37 14.36 -127.11
C GLN A 222 -3.26 13.60 -128.44
N GLU A 223 -3.56 12.31 -128.47
CA GLU A 223 -3.64 11.50 -129.70
C GLU A 223 -4.83 11.92 -130.57
N GLN A 224 -5.99 12.21 -129.98
CA GLN A 224 -7.15 12.73 -130.69
C GLN A 224 -6.92 14.14 -131.23
N GLU A 225 -6.24 15.02 -130.48
CA GLU A 225 -5.80 16.34 -130.93
C GLU A 225 -4.79 16.22 -132.07
N ARG A 226 -3.83 15.29 -132.00
CA ARG A 226 -2.91 15.00 -133.11
C ARG A 226 -3.63 14.44 -134.33
N ALA A 227 -4.60 13.55 -134.12
CA ALA A 227 -5.39 12.96 -135.20
C ALA A 227 -6.33 14.00 -135.84
N SER A 228 -6.95 14.88 -135.03
CA SER A 228 -7.83 15.94 -135.51
C SER A 228 -7.03 17.04 -136.23
N THR A 229 -5.88 17.46 -135.71
CA THR A 229 -4.96 18.37 -136.40
C THR A 229 -4.43 17.77 -137.70
N ALA A 230 -4.06 16.48 -137.71
CA ALA A 230 -3.70 15.78 -138.94
C ALA A 230 -4.86 15.74 -139.94
N ARG A 231 -6.10 15.53 -139.47
CA ARG A 231 -7.30 15.49 -140.32
C ARG A 231 -7.71 16.87 -140.83
N ILE A 232 -7.54 17.92 -140.03
CA ILE A 232 -7.66 19.32 -140.46
C ILE A 232 -6.63 19.60 -141.55
N HIS A 233 -5.36 19.26 -141.33
CA HIS A 233 -4.31 19.44 -142.34
C HIS A 233 -4.61 18.66 -143.63
N GLN A 234 -5.17 17.46 -143.52
CA GLN A 234 -5.58 16.65 -144.66
C GLN A 234 -6.76 17.28 -145.42
N LEU A 235 -7.74 17.84 -144.71
CA LEU A 235 -8.86 18.58 -145.30
C LEU A 235 -8.42 19.92 -145.91
N GLU A 236 -7.45 20.61 -145.29
CA GLU A 236 -6.81 21.81 -145.87
C GLU A 236 -6.09 21.48 -147.18
N LEU A 237 -5.38 20.35 -147.24
CA LEU A 237 -4.76 19.83 -148.46
C LEU A 237 -5.80 19.45 -149.53
N GLU A 238 -6.94 18.88 -149.15
CA GLU A 238 -8.04 18.58 -150.08
C GLU A 238 -8.75 19.85 -150.55
N LEU A 239 -8.95 20.84 -149.69
CA LEU A 239 -9.47 22.17 -150.06
C LEU A 239 -8.51 22.86 -151.03
N ALA A 240 -7.21 22.87 -150.77
CA ALA A 240 -6.21 23.42 -151.70
C ALA A 240 -6.24 22.68 -153.05
N ARG A 241 -6.44 21.35 -153.07
CA ARG A 241 -6.62 20.58 -154.31
C ARG A 241 -7.92 20.92 -155.04
N LEU A 242 -9.01 21.17 -154.32
CA LEU A 242 -10.29 21.58 -154.89
C LEU A 242 -10.27 23.02 -155.40
N GLU A 243 -9.53 23.92 -154.75
CA GLU A 243 -9.28 25.29 -155.21
C GLU A 243 -8.45 25.29 -156.50
N ILE A 244 -7.38 24.49 -156.58
CA ILE A 244 -6.61 24.28 -157.82
C ILE A 244 -7.50 23.68 -158.93
N ARG A 245 -8.43 22.79 -158.57
CA ARG A 245 -9.38 22.18 -159.53
C ARG A 245 -10.49 23.14 -159.97
N ARG A 246 -10.83 24.13 -159.14
CA ARG A 246 -11.81 25.19 -159.44
C ARG A 246 -11.18 26.32 -160.25
N GLU A 247 -9.91 26.63 -160.05
CA GLU A 247 -9.15 27.56 -160.90
C GLU A 247 -8.86 27.00 -162.31
N ALA A 248 -8.85 25.67 -162.47
CA ALA A 248 -8.66 25.02 -163.78
C ALA A 248 -9.93 24.91 -164.65
N LEU A 249 -11.10 25.37 -164.19
CA LEU A 249 -12.40 25.18 -164.85
C LEU A 249 -13.22 26.48 -165.03
N ALA A 250 -12.54 27.62 -165.09
CA ALA A 250 -13.11 28.88 -165.56
C ALA A 250 -12.35 29.35 -166.81
N PRO A 251 -12.94 29.17 -167.99
CA PRO A 251 -13.12 30.30 -168.90
C PRO A 251 -14.60 30.68 -169.07
#